data_AF-B0JQ38-F1
#
_entry.id   AF-B0JQ38-F1
#
_cell.length_a   1.000
_cell.length_b   1.000
_cell.length_c   1.000
_cell.angle_alpha   90.00
_cell.angle_beta   90.00
_cell.angle_gamma   90.00
#
_symmetry.space_group_name_H-M   'P 1'
#
loop_
_entity.id
_entity.type
_entity.pdbx_description
1 polymer ?
#
loop_
_entity_poly.entity_id
_entity_poly.type
_entity_poly.pdbx_seq_one_letter_code
_entity_poly.pdbx_strand_id
1 'polypeptide(L)'
;MRLRTETKGEACIWKDYQAICVDTFLRKAWFGENESLIYWVNQQPLSDPLTCLGDGHPGIGKIVKNWDCPGEKREILDWFHLVENLHKVGGSVKRLKKAASLLWQGKIEETIALISPLKNERAENFCRYLEIHRHRIVNYNYYQQEEICSIASGAVESTVKQIDRRLKISGAQWNEENIPQVLKHRCAYLNNSL
;
A
#
# COMPACT_ATOMS: atom_id res chain seq x y z
N MET A 1 -2.14 14.45 0.88
CA MET A 1 -2.77 15.58 1.61
C MET A 1 -2.43 16.89 0.92
N ARG A 2 -3.32 17.88 0.99
CA ARG A 2 -3.09 19.20 0.39
C ARG A 2 -2.52 20.16 1.42
N LEU A 3 -1.29 20.63 1.18
CA LEU A 3 -0.58 21.56 2.05
C LEU A 3 -0.75 22.98 1.52
N ARG A 4 -1.04 23.92 2.42
CA ARG A 4 -0.97 25.33 2.06
C ARG A 4 0.47 25.79 2.03
N THR A 5 0.79 26.64 1.06
CA THR A 5 2.05 27.37 0.98
C THR A 5 2.00 28.58 1.91
N GLU A 6 3.17 29.03 2.37
CA GLU A 6 3.26 30.22 3.23
C GLU A 6 2.87 31.50 2.48
N THR A 7 3.23 31.58 1.19
CA THR A 7 2.86 32.68 0.31
C THR A 7 1.41 32.56 -0.16
N LYS A 8 0.61 33.61 0.09
CA LYS A 8 -0.75 33.71 -0.45
C LYS A 8 -0.73 33.78 -1.97
N GLY A 9 -1.58 32.98 -2.61
CA GLY A 9 -1.71 32.92 -4.08
C GLY A 9 -0.87 31.83 -4.73
N GLU A 10 0.07 31.23 -4.01
CA GLU A 10 0.78 30.03 -4.48
C GLU A 10 -0.11 28.79 -4.41
N ALA A 11 0.13 27.87 -5.34
CA ALA A 11 -0.60 26.62 -5.43
C ALA A 11 -0.23 25.67 -4.29
N CYS A 12 -1.21 24.92 -3.80
CA CYS A 12 -0.97 23.92 -2.77
C CYS A 12 -0.05 22.79 -3.25
N ILE A 13 0.69 22.22 -2.30
CA ILE A 13 1.56 21.06 -2.53
C ILE A 13 0.84 19.80 -2.07
N TRP A 14 0.96 18.72 -2.86
CA TRP A 14 0.50 17.40 -2.46
C TRP A 14 1.64 16.62 -1.81
N LYS A 15 1.45 16.19 -0.56
CA LYS A 15 2.37 15.26 0.14
C LYS A 15 1.60 14.08 0.73
N ASP A 16 2.22 12.91 0.70
CA ASP A 16 1.66 11.69 1.27
C ASP A 16 2.09 11.47 2.72
N TYR A 17 1.41 10.54 3.38
CA TYR A 17 1.74 10.05 4.71
C TYR A 17 1.84 8.53 4.65
N GLN A 18 2.45 7.92 5.65
CA GLN A 18 2.51 6.48 5.81
C GLN A 18 1.48 6.04 6.83
N ALA A 19 0.80 4.93 6.55
CA ALA A 19 -0.13 4.31 7.49
C ALA A 19 0.19 2.83 7.64
N ILE A 20 -0.05 2.33 8.85
CA ILE A 20 0.01 0.92 9.18
C ILE A 20 -1.29 0.51 9.88
N CYS A 21 -1.73 -0.70 9.60
CA CYS A 21 -2.82 -1.36 10.31
C CYS A 21 -2.27 -2.66 10.88
N VAL A 22 -2.24 -2.77 12.21
CA VAL A 22 -1.81 -3.98 12.92
C VAL A 22 -3.06 -4.77 13.31
N ASP A 23 -3.02 -6.08 13.07
CA ASP A 23 -4.10 -7.03 13.36
C ASP A 23 -5.49 -6.60 12.86
N THR A 24 -5.54 -5.85 11.75
CA THR A 24 -6.76 -5.32 11.10
C THR A 24 -7.54 -4.23 11.87
N PHE A 25 -7.13 -3.89 13.10
CA PHE A 25 -7.83 -2.89 13.92
C PHE A 25 -6.96 -1.72 14.41
N LEU A 26 -5.68 -1.94 14.69
CA LEU A 26 -4.84 -0.90 15.27
C LEU A 26 -4.23 -0.05 14.17
N ARG A 27 -4.70 1.19 14.04
CA ARG A 27 -4.30 2.11 12.98
C ARG A 27 -3.31 3.12 13.52
N LYS A 28 -2.20 3.29 12.81
CA LYS A 28 -1.23 4.36 13.08
C LYS A 28 -0.81 4.99 11.77
N ALA A 29 -0.43 6.26 11.82
CA ALA A 29 0.03 6.98 10.64
C ALA A 29 1.02 8.09 11.01
N TRP A 30 1.97 8.32 10.12
CA TRP A 30 3.07 9.27 10.28
C TRP A 30 3.27 10.08 9.01
N PHE A 31 3.71 11.32 9.18
CA PHE A 31 3.99 12.23 8.09
C PHE A 31 5.47 12.60 8.12
N GLY A 32 6.26 12.11 7.15
CA GLY A 32 7.71 12.34 7.07
C GLY A 32 8.57 11.63 8.13
N GLU A 33 7.99 11.13 9.21
CA GLU A 33 8.69 10.54 10.36
C GLU A 33 8.87 9.02 10.26
N ASN A 34 9.64 8.55 9.28
CA ASN A 34 9.87 7.11 9.08
C ASN A 34 10.54 6.45 10.31
N GLU A 35 11.47 7.15 10.97
CA GLU A 35 12.19 6.63 12.13
C GLU A 35 11.26 6.40 13.32
N SER A 36 10.36 7.35 13.60
CA SER A 36 9.31 7.21 14.63
C SER A 36 8.40 6.01 14.36
N LEU A 37 8.03 5.79 13.09
CA LEU A 37 7.24 4.63 12.67
C LEU A 37 8.02 3.33 12.93
N ILE A 38 9.25 3.23 12.43
CA ILE A 38 10.11 2.04 12.57
C ILE A 38 10.33 1.72 14.05
N TYR A 39 10.68 2.74 14.85
CA TYR A 39 10.86 2.60 16.28
C TYR A 39 9.60 2.02 16.93
N TRP A 40 8.43 2.60 16.66
CA TRP A 40 7.17 2.14 17.24
C TRP A 40 6.84 0.68 16.86
N VAL A 41 7.03 0.30 15.59
CA VAL A 41 6.80 -1.08 15.12
C VAL A 41 7.72 -2.07 15.84
N ASN A 42 8.99 -1.73 16.00
CA ASN A 42 9.96 -2.60 16.68
C ASN A 42 9.71 -2.73 18.19
N GLN A 43 8.82 -1.93 18.79
CA GLN A 43 8.37 -2.11 20.18
C GLN A 43 7.12 -3.02 20.29
N GLN A 44 6.56 -3.49 19.18
CA GLN A 44 5.38 -4.36 19.19
C GLN A 44 5.80 -5.84 19.23
N PRO A 45 4.96 -6.75 19.76
CA PRO A 45 5.19 -8.19 19.64
C PRO A 45 4.96 -8.64 18.19
N LEU A 46 6.03 -8.71 17.40
CA LEU A 46 5.97 -9.13 16.00
C LEU A 46 5.86 -10.66 15.88
N SER A 47 5.04 -11.14 14.94
CA SER A 47 4.89 -12.57 14.67
C SER A 47 6.12 -13.16 13.98
N ASP A 48 6.29 -14.47 14.10
CA ASP A 48 7.24 -15.26 13.30
C ASP A 48 6.49 -16.41 12.60
N PRO A 49 6.39 -16.40 11.26
CA PRO A 49 6.84 -15.34 10.34
C PRO A 49 6.02 -14.04 10.43
N LEU A 50 6.64 -12.90 10.10
CA LEU A 50 5.99 -11.60 9.97
C LEU A 50 5.45 -11.42 8.55
N THR A 51 4.15 -11.15 8.41
CA THR A 51 3.53 -10.89 7.10
C THR A 51 3.16 -9.41 6.94
N CYS A 52 3.75 -8.78 5.93
CA CYS A 52 3.60 -7.36 5.62
C CYS A 52 2.83 -7.18 4.32
N LEU A 53 1.53 -6.94 4.39
CA LEU A 53 0.72 -6.58 3.23
C LEU A 53 0.77 -5.06 3.00
N GLY A 54 1.12 -4.61 1.80
CA GLY A 54 1.17 -3.19 1.48
C GLY A 54 1.11 -2.89 -0.01
N ASP A 55 0.94 -1.62 -0.35
CA ASP A 55 0.95 -1.17 -1.74
C ASP A 55 2.35 -1.31 -2.41
N GLY A 56 2.42 -1.00 -3.70
CA GLY A 56 3.64 -1.07 -4.49
C GLY A 56 4.57 0.14 -4.35
N HIS A 57 4.33 1.06 -3.42
CA HIS A 57 5.12 2.29 -3.30
C HIS A 57 6.55 1.97 -2.85
N PRO A 58 7.60 2.47 -3.54
CA PRO A 58 9.00 2.16 -3.20
C PRO A 58 9.42 2.52 -1.78
N GLY A 59 8.73 3.49 -1.16
CA GLY A 59 8.96 3.90 0.23
C GLY A 59 8.61 2.81 1.25
N ILE A 60 7.63 1.95 0.98
CA ILE A 60 7.19 0.92 1.94
C ILE A 60 8.30 -0.11 2.17
N GLY A 61 8.89 -0.66 1.10
CA GLY A 61 9.94 -1.66 1.23
C GLY A 61 11.16 -1.15 1.99
N LYS A 62 11.48 0.16 1.91
CA LYS A 62 12.57 0.76 2.71
C LYS A 62 12.27 0.75 4.20
N ILE A 63 11.02 0.97 4.60
CA ILE A 63 10.59 0.97 6.00
C ILE A 63 10.58 -0.46 6.54
N VAL A 64 9.93 -1.36 5.81
CA VAL A 64 9.74 -2.76 6.21
C VAL A 64 11.07 -3.47 6.44
N LYS A 65 12.10 -3.17 5.64
CA LYS A 65 13.45 -3.71 5.82
C LYS A 65 14.07 -3.42 7.20
N ASN A 66 13.72 -2.30 7.82
CA ASN A 66 14.27 -1.87 9.11
C ASN A 66 13.49 -2.41 10.33
N TRP A 67 12.51 -3.30 10.11
CA TRP A 67 11.79 -3.94 11.20
C TRP A 67 12.56 -5.11 11.80
N ASP A 68 12.65 -5.15 13.12
CA ASP A 68 13.40 -6.14 13.90
C ASP A 68 12.52 -7.37 14.15
N CYS A 69 12.32 -8.17 13.09
CA CYS A 69 11.53 -9.40 13.19
C CYS A 69 12.44 -10.59 13.56
N PRO A 70 12.02 -11.47 14.49
CA PRO A 70 12.84 -12.58 14.95
C PRO A 70 13.08 -13.67 13.89
N GLY A 71 12.26 -13.73 12.84
CA GLY A 71 12.36 -14.72 11.76
C GLY A 71 12.00 -14.20 10.38
N GLU A 72 11.27 -14.98 9.60
CA GLU A 72 11.01 -14.67 8.19
C GLU A 72 10.08 -13.46 8.02
N LYS A 73 10.47 -12.53 7.12
CA LYS A 73 9.66 -11.39 6.73
C LYS A 73 9.07 -11.59 5.34
N ARG A 74 7.75 -11.75 5.28
CA ARG A 74 6.98 -11.97 4.05
C ARG A 74 6.35 -10.67 3.61
N GLU A 75 6.95 -10.00 2.63
CA GLU A 75 6.38 -8.81 2.00
C GLU A 75 5.40 -9.22 0.90
N ILE A 76 4.14 -8.82 0.99
CA ILE A 76 3.09 -9.15 0.02
C ILE A 76 2.60 -7.86 -0.63
N LEU A 77 2.49 -7.87 -1.96
CA LEU A 77 1.89 -6.78 -2.71
C LEU A 77 0.37 -6.85 -2.58
N ASP A 78 -0.27 -5.73 -2.25
CA ASP A 78 -1.72 -5.64 -2.20
C ASP A 78 -2.37 -5.98 -3.55
N TRP A 79 -3.32 -6.92 -3.52
CA TRP A 79 -3.98 -7.43 -4.72
C TRP A 79 -4.72 -6.36 -5.51
N PHE A 80 -5.38 -5.41 -4.84
CA PHE A 80 -6.12 -4.35 -5.51
C PHE A 80 -5.18 -3.40 -6.25
N HIS A 81 -4.05 -3.03 -5.63
CA HIS A 81 -3.04 -2.21 -6.30
C HIS A 81 -2.42 -2.93 -7.51
N LEU A 82 -2.19 -4.25 -7.40
CA LEU A 82 -1.71 -5.04 -8.53
C LEU A 82 -2.72 -5.03 -9.69
N VAL A 83 -4.00 -5.27 -9.40
CA VAL A 83 -5.08 -5.28 -10.39
C VAL A 83 -5.36 -3.88 -10.95
N GLU A 84 -5.26 -2.82 -10.14
CA GLU A 84 -5.39 -1.44 -10.62
C GLU A 84 -4.30 -1.12 -11.65
N ASN A 85 -3.05 -1.50 -11.37
CA ASN A 85 -1.96 -1.35 -12.33
C ASN A 85 -2.16 -2.19 -13.59
N LEU A 86 -2.72 -3.40 -13.47
CA LEU A 86 -3.11 -4.20 -14.63
C LEU A 86 -4.18 -3.50 -15.48
N HIS A 87 -5.20 -2.91 -14.86
CA HIS A 87 -6.26 -2.21 -15.59
C HIS A 87 -5.76 -0.97 -16.34
N LYS A 88 -4.69 -0.32 -15.87
CA LYS A 88 -4.05 0.79 -16.58
C LYS A 88 -3.51 0.36 -17.96
N VAL A 89 -3.17 -0.92 -18.17
CA VAL A 89 -2.77 -1.46 -19.49
C VAL A 89 -3.89 -1.23 -20.53
N GLY A 90 -5.16 -1.38 -20.13
CA GLY A 90 -6.32 -1.19 -20.99
C GLY A 90 -6.46 -2.23 -22.11
N GLY A 91 -7.31 -1.92 -23.10
CA GLY A 91 -7.55 -2.79 -24.25
C GLY A 91 -8.50 -3.95 -23.96
N SER A 92 -8.12 -5.17 -24.32
CA SER A 92 -9.01 -6.34 -24.28
C SER A 92 -9.34 -6.77 -22.85
N VAL A 93 -10.62 -6.62 -22.46
CA VAL A 93 -11.14 -7.10 -21.16
C VAL A 93 -10.88 -8.59 -20.95
N LYS A 94 -11.00 -9.42 -22.00
CA LYS A 94 -10.72 -10.86 -21.92
C LYS A 94 -9.25 -11.13 -21.57
N ARG A 95 -8.33 -10.36 -22.14
CA ARG A 95 -6.90 -10.45 -21.82
C ARG A 95 -6.62 -10.04 -20.38
N LEU A 96 -7.19 -8.91 -19.94
CA LEU A 96 -7.02 -8.43 -18.57
C LEU A 96 -7.57 -9.43 -17.54
N LYS A 97 -8.74 -10.02 -17.78
CA LYS A 97 -9.27 -11.10 -16.93
C LYS A 97 -8.35 -12.32 -16.88
N LYS A 98 -7.77 -12.72 -18.02
CA LYS A 98 -6.81 -13.83 -18.07
C LYS A 98 -5.53 -13.50 -17.31
N ALA A 99 -4.98 -12.29 -17.49
CA ALA A 99 -3.81 -11.82 -16.75
C ALA A 99 -4.06 -11.78 -15.23
N ALA A 100 -5.22 -11.27 -14.80
CA ALA A 100 -5.61 -11.30 -13.39
C ALA A 100 -5.69 -12.73 -12.86
N SER A 101 -6.30 -13.66 -13.62
CA SER A 101 -6.37 -15.06 -13.20
C SER A 101 -4.99 -15.72 -13.04
N LEU A 102 -4.03 -15.40 -13.92
CA LEU A 102 -2.65 -15.86 -13.81
C LEU A 102 -1.96 -15.27 -12.58
N LEU A 103 -2.05 -13.95 -12.38
CA LEU A 103 -1.47 -13.27 -11.22
C LEU A 103 -2.07 -13.75 -9.90
N TRP A 104 -3.36 -14.08 -9.86
CA TRP A 104 -4.02 -14.65 -8.68
C TRP A 104 -3.37 -15.98 -8.24
N GLN A 105 -2.77 -16.71 -9.17
CA GLN A 105 -2.02 -17.95 -8.92
C GLN A 105 -0.51 -17.71 -8.78
N GLY A 106 -0.02 -16.47 -8.77
CA GLY A 106 1.40 -16.12 -8.71
C GLY A 106 2.17 -16.33 -10.03
N LYS A 107 1.47 -16.51 -11.16
CA LYS A 107 2.07 -16.82 -12.48
C LYS A 107 2.56 -15.58 -13.20
N ILE A 108 3.71 -15.06 -12.77
CA ILE A 108 4.28 -13.81 -13.27
C ILE A 108 4.76 -13.96 -14.72
N GLU A 109 5.50 -15.02 -15.04
CA GLU A 109 6.08 -15.24 -16.38
C GLU A 109 5.00 -15.33 -17.46
N GLU A 110 3.96 -16.11 -17.19
CA GLU A 110 2.84 -16.29 -18.11
C GLU A 110 2.05 -14.99 -18.29
N THR A 111 1.99 -14.16 -17.24
CA THR A 111 1.38 -12.83 -17.32
C THR A 111 2.22 -11.89 -18.18
N ILE A 112 3.54 -11.86 -17.99
CA ILE A 112 4.45 -11.05 -18.80
C ILE A 112 4.38 -11.48 -20.26
N ALA A 113 4.40 -12.78 -20.55
CA ALA A 113 4.26 -13.32 -21.91
C ALA A 113 2.91 -12.95 -22.58
N LEU A 114 1.85 -12.81 -21.78
CA LEU A 114 0.53 -12.39 -22.27
C LEU A 114 0.44 -10.88 -22.57
N ILE A 115 1.19 -10.05 -21.85
CA ILE A 115 1.08 -8.58 -21.90
C ILE A 115 2.16 -7.93 -22.76
N SER A 116 3.40 -8.42 -22.71
CA SER A 116 4.55 -7.85 -23.44
C SER A 116 4.35 -7.71 -24.96
N PRO A 117 3.56 -8.57 -25.66
CA PRO A 117 3.34 -8.40 -27.11
C PRO A 117 2.58 -7.13 -27.50
N LEU A 118 1.95 -6.43 -26.55
CA LEU A 118 1.19 -5.21 -26.84
C LEU A 118 2.05 -4.01 -27.20
N LYS A 119 3.35 -4.03 -26.82
CA LYS A 119 4.38 -3.03 -27.21
C LYS A 119 3.93 -1.57 -27.09
N ASN A 120 3.09 -1.27 -26.10
CA ASN A 120 2.72 0.08 -25.74
C ASN A 120 3.28 0.40 -24.35
N GLU A 121 3.50 1.69 -24.11
CA GLU A 121 4.14 2.19 -22.89
C GLU A 121 3.44 1.65 -21.62
N ARG A 122 2.11 1.56 -21.61
CA ARG A 122 1.36 1.09 -20.44
C ARG A 122 1.61 -0.40 -20.16
N ALA A 123 1.67 -1.21 -21.20
CA ALA A 123 2.00 -2.63 -21.10
C ALA A 123 3.45 -2.84 -20.63
N GLU A 124 4.40 -2.08 -21.17
CA GLU A 124 5.81 -2.12 -20.76
C GLU A 124 6.01 -1.69 -19.31
N ASN A 125 5.33 -0.61 -18.90
CA ASN A 125 5.33 -0.14 -17.51
C ASN A 125 4.75 -1.19 -16.56
N PHE A 126 3.69 -1.89 -16.97
CA PHE A 126 3.13 -2.97 -16.17
C PHE A 126 4.06 -4.17 -16.05
N CYS A 127 4.71 -4.62 -17.15
CA CYS A 127 5.70 -5.69 -17.08
C CYS A 127 6.88 -5.31 -16.16
N ARG A 128 7.37 -4.07 -16.24
CA ARG A 128 8.41 -3.57 -15.32
C ARG A 128 7.93 -3.56 -13.86
N TYR A 129 6.69 -3.17 -13.63
CA TYR A 129 6.07 -3.20 -12.30
C TYR A 129 6.01 -4.61 -11.72
N LEU A 130 5.63 -5.62 -12.54
CA LEU A 130 5.66 -7.02 -12.13
C LEU A 130 7.09 -7.47 -11.75
N GLU A 131 8.10 -7.08 -12.52
CA GLU A 131 9.49 -7.44 -12.21
C GLU A 131 9.98 -6.82 -10.90
N ILE A 132 9.72 -5.52 -10.68
CA ILE A 132 10.08 -4.82 -9.45
C ILE A 132 9.46 -5.51 -8.22
N HIS A 133 8.22 -5.97 -8.35
CA HIS A 133 7.46 -6.56 -7.26
C HIS A 133 7.40 -8.09 -7.27
N ARG A 134 8.21 -8.76 -8.10
CA ARG A 134 8.18 -10.22 -8.28
C ARG A 134 8.22 -11.01 -6.97
N HIS A 135 9.10 -10.61 -6.07
CA HIS A 135 9.28 -11.24 -4.76
C HIS A 135 8.10 -11.00 -3.80
N ARG A 136 7.23 -10.03 -4.10
CA ARG A 136 6.04 -9.68 -3.30
C ARG A 136 4.75 -10.26 -3.86
N ILE A 137 4.79 -10.84 -5.06
CA ILE A 137 3.64 -11.44 -5.71
C ILE A 137 3.62 -12.93 -5.36
N VAL A 138 2.65 -13.32 -4.54
CA VAL A 138 2.48 -14.69 -4.06
C VAL A 138 1.38 -15.41 -4.85
N ASN A 139 1.18 -16.71 -4.56
CA ASN A 139 -0.04 -17.41 -4.96
C ASN A 139 -1.20 -16.94 -4.06
N TYR A 140 -1.87 -15.86 -4.46
CA TYR A 140 -2.97 -15.27 -3.71
C TYR A 140 -4.13 -16.23 -3.47
N ASN A 141 -4.40 -17.14 -4.42
CA ASN A 141 -5.41 -18.18 -4.26
C ASN A 141 -5.09 -19.08 -3.06
N TYR A 142 -3.87 -19.59 -3.01
CA TYR A 142 -3.41 -20.46 -1.92
C TYR A 142 -3.49 -19.73 -0.58
N TYR A 143 -2.96 -18.51 -0.51
CA TYR A 143 -2.96 -17.76 0.75
C TYR A 143 -4.38 -17.38 1.22
N GLN A 144 -5.32 -17.15 0.30
CA GLN A 144 -6.72 -16.92 0.66
C GLN A 144 -7.38 -18.21 1.18
N GLN A 145 -7.15 -19.35 0.52
CA GLN A 145 -7.73 -20.63 0.90
C GLN A 145 -7.22 -21.13 2.25
N GLU A 146 -5.93 -20.91 2.52
CA GLU A 146 -5.27 -21.28 3.78
C GLU A 146 -5.38 -20.19 4.85
N GLU A 147 -6.15 -19.11 4.60
CA GLU A 147 -6.36 -17.99 5.53
C GLU A 147 -5.07 -17.38 6.11
N ILE A 148 -3.98 -17.42 5.33
CA ILE A 148 -2.64 -16.99 5.78
C ILE A 148 -2.61 -15.49 6.10
N CYS A 149 -3.28 -14.68 5.29
CA CYS A 149 -3.46 -13.27 5.57
C CYS A 149 -4.67 -12.71 4.79
N SER A 150 -5.14 -11.54 5.22
CA SER A 150 -6.23 -10.82 4.55
C SER A 150 -5.78 -10.27 3.20
N ILE A 151 -5.76 -11.11 2.17
CA ILE A 151 -5.37 -10.74 0.80
C ILE A 151 -6.41 -9.88 0.08
N ALA A 152 -7.67 -9.96 0.52
CA ALA A 152 -8.66 -9.00 0.07
C ALA A 152 -8.21 -7.61 0.54
N SER A 153 -8.01 -6.69 -0.41
CA SER A 153 -7.49 -5.33 -0.21
C SER A 153 -8.29 -4.45 0.75
N GLY A 154 -9.39 -4.97 1.30
CA GLY A 154 -10.22 -4.30 2.28
C GLY A 154 -9.42 -3.72 3.42
N ALA A 155 -8.40 -4.40 3.94
CA ALA A 155 -7.64 -3.91 5.10
C ALA A 155 -6.79 -2.65 4.78
N VAL A 156 -5.98 -2.70 3.71
CA VAL A 156 -5.12 -1.58 3.29
C VAL A 156 -5.98 -0.39 2.85
N GLU A 157 -6.89 -0.62 1.90
CA GLU A 157 -7.77 0.42 1.37
C GLU A 157 -8.69 1.02 2.43
N SER A 158 -9.27 0.20 3.31
CA SER A 158 -10.13 0.71 4.38
C SER A 158 -9.35 1.56 5.35
N THR A 159 -8.11 1.16 5.69
CA THR A 159 -7.26 1.96 6.59
C THR A 159 -6.98 3.34 5.99
N VAL A 160 -6.50 3.39 4.75
CA VAL A 160 -6.21 4.65 4.06
C VAL A 160 -7.49 5.49 3.92
N LYS A 161 -8.61 4.90 3.47
CA LYS A 161 -9.89 5.61 3.33
C LYS A 161 -10.41 6.14 4.65
N GLN A 162 -10.32 5.37 5.74
CA GLN A 162 -10.78 5.80 7.06
C GLN A 162 -9.95 6.96 7.59
N ILE A 163 -8.63 6.97 7.37
CA ILE A 163 -7.78 8.11 7.73
C ILE A 163 -8.11 9.31 6.83
N ASP A 164 -8.15 9.10 5.51
CA ASP A 164 -8.40 10.14 4.50
C ASP A 164 -9.77 10.83 4.64
N ARG A 165 -10.78 10.17 5.22
CA ARG A 165 -12.08 10.81 5.55
C ARG A 165 -11.93 12.12 6.34
N ARG A 166 -10.85 12.28 7.11
CA ARG A 166 -10.56 13.54 7.80
C ARG A 166 -9.51 14.39 7.08
N LEU A 167 -8.53 13.77 6.43
CA LEU A 167 -7.37 14.45 5.87
C LEU A 167 -7.59 14.99 4.44
N LYS A 168 -8.45 14.35 3.64
CA LYS A 168 -8.72 14.68 2.23
C LYS A 168 -10.17 15.12 2.01
N ILE A 169 -10.66 16.02 2.87
CA ILE A 169 -11.97 16.65 2.71
C ILE A 169 -11.89 17.70 1.59
N SER A 170 -12.96 17.84 0.80
CA SER A 170 -13.06 18.87 -0.23
C SER A 170 -12.78 20.26 0.35
N GLY A 171 -11.92 21.03 -0.30
CA GLY A 171 -11.54 22.37 0.15
C GLY A 171 -10.54 22.42 1.32
N ALA A 172 -10.26 21.31 2.02
CA ALA A 172 -9.31 21.32 3.13
C ALA A 172 -7.86 21.60 2.66
N GLN A 173 -7.12 22.34 3.48
CA GLN A 173 -5.68 22.57 3.35
C GLN A 173 -5.07 22.56 4.75
N TRP A 174 -3.86 22.04 4.86
CA TRP A 174 -3.19 21.87 6.14
C TRP A 174 -1.89 22.67 6.19
N ASN A 175 -1.60 23.24 7.35
CA ASN A 175 -0.23 23.56 7.73
C ASN A 175 0.55 22.26 7.88
N GLU A 176 1.77 22.20 7.34
CA GLU A 176 2.62 21.01 7.43
C GLU A 176 2.85 20.58 8.89
N GLU A 177 3.14 21.55 9.76
CA GLU A 177 3.39 21.36 11.21
C GLU A 177 2.21 20.73 11.97
N ASN A 178 0.98 20.92 11.50
CA ASN A 178 -0.21 20.43 12.20
C ASN A 178 -0.59 18.99 11.80
N ILE A 179 -0.01 18.47 10.72
CA ILE A 179 -0.39 17.17 10.18
C ILE A 179 -0.11 16.01 11.13
N PRO A 180 1.06 15.92 11.79
CA PRO A 180 1.30 14.85 12.76
C PRO A 180 0.22 14.79 13.84
N GLN A 181 -0.22 15.93 14.35
CA GLN A 181 -1.29 16.00 15.35
C GLN A 181 -2.65 15.53 14.80
N VAL A 182 -3.01 15.95 13.58
CA VAL A 182 -4.26 15.53 12.91
C VAL A 182 -4.29 14.03 12.67
N LEU A 183 -3.16 13.46 12.21
CA LEU A 183 -2.99 12.02 12.04
C LEU A 183 -3.13 11.27 13.37
N LYS A 184 -2.43 11.73 14.41
CA LYS A 184 -2.48 11.12 15.75
C LYS A 184 -3.90 11.12 16.31
N HIS A 185 -4.60 12.25 16.23
CA HIS A 185 -5.99 12.37 16.69
C HIS A 185 -6.93 11.48 15.87
N ARG A 186 -6.73 11.41 14.54
CA ARG A 186 -7.56 10.54 13.69
C ARG A 186 -7.35 9.07 14.02
N CYS A 187 -6.10 8.65 14.24
CA CYS A 187 -5.77 7.29 14.64
C CYS A 187 -6.34 6.97 16.02
N ALA A 188 -6.23 7.87 17.00
CA ALA A 188 -6.82 7.70 18.33
C ALA A 188 -8.34 7.48 18.26
N TYR A 189 -9.04 8.28 17.44
CA TYR A 189 -10.47 8.08 17.18
C TYR A 189 -10.77 6.70 16.59
N LEU A 190 -10.02 6.29 15.55
CA LEU A 190 -10.24 5.00 14.88
C LEU A 190 -9.87 3.80 15.76
N ASN A 191 -9.03 4.01 16.77
CA ASN A 191 -8.61 3.01 17.74
C ASN A 191 -9.47 3.04 19.02
N ASN A 192 -10.52 3.86 19.08
CA ASN A 192 -11.36 4.05 20.27
C ASN A 192 -10.56 4.45 21.53
N SER A 193 -9.54 5.30 21.37
CA SER A 193 -8.62 5.71 22.43
C SER A 193 -8.55 7.24 22.60
N LEU A 194 -9.67 7.93 22.36
CA LEU A 194 -9.80 9.38 22.60
C LEU A 194 -10.07 9.69 24.07
#